data_AF-A0A3P1SRD9-F1
#
_entry.id   AF-A0A3P1SRD9-F1
#
_cell.length_a   1.000
_cell.length_b   1.000
_cell.length_c   1.000
_cell.angle_alpha   90.00
_cell.angle_beta   90.00
_cell.angle_gamma   90.00
#
_symmetry.space_group_name_H-M   'P 1'
#
loop_
_entity.id
_entity.type
_entity.pdbx_description
1 polymer ?
#
loop_
_entity_poly.entity_id
_entity_poly.type
_entity_poly.pdbx_seq_one_letter_code
_entity_poly.pdbx_strand_id
1 'polypeptide(L)'
;MFQDMSKALNSSMGPFKELVNIQTRMLEELTRQQMACTKACIDATVEQTRQMQGCSSPDELVQLQQDYAKQLEDTLKEANDNNMKALSDARESVERLANDAFDAFAPKS
;
A
#
# COMPACT_ATOMS: atom_id res chain seq x y z
N MET A 1 35.70 1.45 24.48
CA MET A 1 35.58 1.22 23.02
C MET A 1 34.77 -0.01 22.65
N PHE A 2 35.20 -1.26 22.89
CA PHE A 2 34.41 -2.46 22.50
C PHE A 2 33.10 -2.60 23.30
N GLN A 3 33.14 -2.28 24.60
CA GLN A 3 31.97 -2.26 25.48
C GLN A 3 30.98 -1.13 25.11
N ASP A 4 31.48 0.04 24.71
CA ASP A 4 30.66 1.16 24.24
C ASP A 4 30.04 0.89 22.87
N MET A 5 30.78 0.23 21.96
CA MET A 5 30.24 -0.27 20.69
C MET A 5 29.15 -1.31 20.91
N SER A 6 29.35 -2.24 21.86
CA SER A 6 28.36 -3.26 22.18
C SER A 6 27.10 -2.66 22.83
N LYS A 7 27.25 -1.62 23.67
CA LYS A 7 26.12 -0.85 24.21
C LYS A 7 25.38 -0.09 23.13
N ALA A 8 26.09 0.64 22.26
CA ALA A 8 25.53 1.37 21.13
C ALA A 8 24.80 0.44 20.16
N LEU A 9 25.37 -0.73 19.85
CA LEU A 9 24.74 -1.79 19.06
C LEU A 9 23.45 -2.30 19.70
N ASN A 10 23.47 -2.57 21.02
CA ASN A 10 22.30 -3.07 21.74
C ASN A 10 21.17 -2.02 21.82
N SER A 11 21.50 -0.73 21.97
CA SER A 11 20.53 0.38 21.87
C SER A 11 20.05 0.65 20.45
N SER A 12 20.86 0.36 19.42
CA SER A 12 20.47 0.52 18.00
C SER A 12 19.59 -0.61 17.45
N MET A 13 19.66 -1.81 18.05
CA MET A 13 18.87 -2.99 17.64
C MET A 13 17.35 -2.79 17.78
N GLY A 14 16.90 -1.98 18.75
CA GLY A 14 15.48 -1.64 18.94
C GLY A 14 14.90 -0.90 17.73
N PRO A 15 15.46 0.28 17.38
CA PRO A 15 15.05 1.01 16.19
C PRO A 15 15.14 0.20 14.89
N PHE A 16 16.17 -0.63 14.71
CA PHE A 16 16.22 -1.50 13.53
C PHE A 16 15.07 -2.51 13.47
N LYS A 17 14.71 -3.13 14.60
CA LYS A 17 13.54 -4.03 14.66
C LYS A 17 12.24 -3.30 14.36
N GLU A 18 12.10 -2.07 14.87
CA GLU A 18 10.92 -1.26 14.65
C GLU A 18 10.79 -0.81 13.19
N LEU A 19 11.91 -0.44 12.55
CA LEU A 19 11.98 -0.15 11.11
C LEU A 19 11.55 -1.36 10.28
N VAL A 20 12.07 -2.55 10.58
CA VAL A 20 11.68 -3.79 9.89
C VAL A 20 10.20 -4.05 10.05
N ASN A 21 9.65 -3.90 11.26
CA ASN A 21 8.21 -4.06 11.49
C ASN A 21 7.36 -3.08 10.69
N ILE A 22 7.76 -1.81 10.59
CA ILE A 22 7.07 -0.80 9.78
C ILE A 22 7.05 -1.22 8.30
N GLN A 23 8.20 -1.63 7.76
CA GLN A 23 8.32 -2.07 6.38
C GLN A 23 7.49 -3.34 6.11
N THR A 24 7.52 -4.32 7.01
CA THR A 24 6.71 -5.54 6.89
C THR A 24 5.22 -5.22 6.83
N ARG A 25 4.72 -4.38 7.75
CA ARG A 25 3.31 -3.98 7.76
C ARG A 25 2.91 -3.25 6.47
N MET A 26 3.76 -2.34 5.98
CA MET A 26 3.53 -1.64 4.72
C MET A 26 3.43 -2.63 3.55
N LEU A 27 4.36 -3.58 3.45
CA LEU A 27 4.37 -4.58 2.38
C LEU A 27 3.16 -5.51 2.44
N GLU A 28 2.76 -5.96 3.62
CA GLU A 28 1.55 -6.77 3.80
C GLU A 28 0.29 -6.02 3.34
N GLU A 29 0.19 -4.74 3.71
CA GLU A 29 -0.97 -3.93 3.36
C GLU A 29 -1.02 -3.61 1.85
N LEU A 30 0.11 -3.24 1.25
CA LEU A 30 0.22 -3.07 -0.21
C LEU A 30 -0.14 -4.37 -0.95
N THR A 31 0.33 -5.51 -0.45
CA THR A 31 0.03 -6.82 -1.06
C THR A 31 -1.46 -7.15 -0.96
N ARG A 32 -2.10 -6.87 0.18
CA ARG A 32 -3.54 -7.04 0.36
C ARG A 32 -4.32 -6.14 -0.62
N GLN A 33 -3.92 -4.88 -0.76
CA GLN A 33 -4.56 -3.92 -1.65
C GLN A 33 -4.42 -4.33 -3.13
N GLN A 34 -3.24 -4.78 -3.55
CA GLN A 34 -3.01 -5.31 -4.90
C GLN A 34 -3.84 -6.55 -5.20
N MET A 35 -3.97 -7.48 -4.25
CA MET A 35 -4.87 -8.63 -4.41
C MET A 35 -6.33 -8.21 -4.53
N ALA A 36 -6.78 -7.24 -3.72
CA ALA A 36 -8.15 -6.73 -3.79
C ALA A 36 -8.44 -6.07 -5.15
N CYS A 37 -7.53 -5.21 -5.64
CA CYS A 37 -7.61 -4.61 -6.97
C CYS A 37 -7.65 -5.68 -8.07
N THR A 38 -6.77 -6.68 -8.00
CA THR A 38 -6.72 -7.77 -8.99
C THR A 38 -8.03 -8.53 -9.04
N LYS A 39 -8.58 -8.87 -7.87
CA LYS A 39 -9.88 -9.54 -7.77
C LYS A 39 -10.99 -8.69 -8.39
N ALA A 40 -11.06 -7.40 -8.04
CA ALA A 40 -12.08 -6.49 -8.58
C ALA A 40 -12.01 -6.38 -10.12
N CYS A 41 -10.80 -6.31 -10.70
CA CYS A 41 -10.63 -6.32 -12.15
C CYS A 41 -11.11 -7.63 -12.79
N ILE A 42 -10.82 -8.78 -12.16
CA ILE A 42 -11.30 -10.09 -12.64
C ILE A 42 -12.83 -10.15 -12.58
N ASP A 43 -13.43 -9.77 -11.45
CA ASP A 43 -14.88 -9.78 -11.24
C ASP A 43 -15.58 -8.89 -12.29
N ALA A 44 -15.06 -7.67 -12.52
CA ALA A 44 -15.57 -6.77 -13.55
C ALA A 44 -15.44 -7.36 -14.96
N THR A 45 -14.33 -8.04 -15.28
CA THR A 45 -14.12 -8.68 -16.59
C THR A 45 -15.10 -9.84 -16.83
N VAL A 46 -15.33 -10.65 -15.79
CA VAL A 46 -16.29 -11.77 -15.84
C VAL A 46 -17.70 -11.24 -16.05
N GLU A 47 -18.07 -10.19 -15.34
CA GLU A 47 -19.38 -9.54 -15.48
C GLU A 47 -19.55 -8.91 -16.87
N GLN A 48 -18.53 -8.21 -17.38
CA GLN A 48 -18.52 -7.66 -18.74
C GLN A 48 -18.77 -8.76 -19.78
N THR A 49 -18.07 -9.89 -19.65
CA THR A 49 -18.22 -11.05 -20.53
C THR A 49 -19.65 -11.60 -20.51
N ARG A 50 -20.26 -11.67 -19.33
CA ARG A 50 -21.65 -12.11 -19.16
C ARG A 50 -22.64 -11.14 -19.80
N GLN A 51 -22.46 -9.84 -19.60
CA GLN A 51 -23.36 -8.81 -20.14
C GLN A 51 -23.25 -8.68 -21.66
N MET A 52 -22.05 -8.87 -22.22
CA MET A 52 -21.84 -8.91 -23.68
C MET A 52 -22.67 -9.99 -24.38
N GLN A 53 -22.95 -11.12 -23.74
CA GLN A 53 -23.78 -12.19 -24.34
C GLN A 53 -25.24 -11.75 -24.57
N GLY A 54 -25.71 -10.72 -23.86
CA GLY A 54 -27.05 -10.17 -23.99
C GLY A 54 -27.15 -8.95 -24.91
N CYS A 55 -26.03 -8.40 -25.38
CA CYS A 55 -26.03 -7.22 -26.25
C CYS A 55 -26.63 -7.55 -27.62
N SER A 56 -27.62 -6.76 -28.03
CA SER A 56 -28.35 -6.94 -29.29
C SER A 56 -28.03 -5.87 -30.33
N SER A 57 -27.26 -4.83 -29.95
CA SER A 57 -26.86 -3.76 -30.87
C SER A 57 -25.43 -3.26 -30.60
N PRO A 58 -24.79 -2.63 -31.61
CA PRO A 58 -23.50 -1.96 -31.43
C PRO A 58 -23.53 -0.84 -30.38
N ASP A 59 -24.64 -0.10 -30.27
CA ASP A 59 -24.75 1.00 -29.30
C ASP A 59 -24.78 0.48 -27.86
N GLU A 60 -25.50 -0.62 -27.60
CA GLU A 60 -25.47 -1.30 -26.31
C GLU A 60 -24.07 -1.81 -25.95
N LEU A 61 -23.34 -2.36 -26.93
CA LEU A 61 -21.97 -2.82 -26.72
C LEU A 61 -21.02 -1.66 -26.38
N VAL A 62 -21.18 -0.50 -27.04
CA VAL A 62 -20.37 0.69 -26.74
C VAL A 62 -20.68 1.21 -25.35
N GLN A 63 -21.95 1.29 -24.96
CA GLN A 63 -22.33 1.71 -23.61
C GLN A 63 -21.75 0.76 -22.55
N LEU A 64 -21.86 -0.55 -22.78
CA LEU A 64 -21.31 -1.57 -21.91
C LEU A 64 -19.79 -1.42 -21.72
N GLN A 65 -19.05 -1.13 -22.80
CA GLN A 65 -17.61 -0.91 -22.72
C GLN A 65 -17.25 0.37 -21.97
N GLN A 66 -18.05 1.43 -22.10
CA GLN A 66 -17.85 2.67 -21.35
C GLN A 66 -18.05 2.45 -19.85
N ASP A 67 -19.11 1.74 -19.48
CA ASP A 67 -19.43 1.45 -18.07
C ASP A 67 -18.33 0.59 -17.43
N TYR A 68 -17.86 -0.44 -18.13
CA TYR A 68 -16.72 -1.25 -17.70
C TYR A 68 -15.43 -0.44 -17.54
N ALA A 69 -15.10 0.41 -18.52
CA ALA A 69 -13.92 1.25 -18.45
C ALA A 69 -13.95 2.18 -17.23
N LYS A 70 -15.12 2.76 -16.94
CA LYS A 70 -15.34 3.60 -15.76
C LYS A 70 -15.19 2.81 -14.46
N GLN A 71 -15.75 1.61 -14.38
CA GLN A 71 -15.61 0.75 -13.21
C GLN A 71 -14.15 0.38 -12.94
N LEU A 72 -13.38 0.06 -13.98
CA LEU A 72 -11.95 -0.20 -13.85
C LEU A 72 -11.18 1.04 -13.41
N GLU A 73 -11.49 2.21 -13.98
CA GLU A 73 -10.86 3.47 -13.60
C GLU A 73 -11.08 3.78 -12.10
N ASP A 74 -12.33 3.65 -11.63
CA ASP A 74 -12.67 3.89 -10.23
C ASP A 74 -11.95 2.91 -9.30
N THR A 75 -11.91 1.62 -9.69
CA THR A 75 -11.17 0.57 -8.95
C THR A 75 -9.69 0.88 -8.84
N LEU A 76 -9.06 1.30 -9.95
CA LEU A 76 -7.64 1.64 -10.00
C LEU A 76 -7.32 2.89 -9.19
N LYS A 77 -8.19 3.90 -9.21
CA LYS A 77 -8.05 5.11 -8.39
C LYS A 77 -8.12 4.78 -6.91
N GLU A 78 -9.12 3.99 -6.49
CA GLU A 78 -9.24 3.59 -5.09
C GLU A 78 -8.02 2.78 -4.63
N ALA A 79 -7.55 1.82 -5.44
CA ALA A 79 -6.35 1.06 -5.12
C ALA A 79 -5.11 1.96 -5.00
N ASN A 80 -4.96 2.94 -5.90
CA ASN A 80 -3.88 3.91 -5.84
C ASN A 80 -3.93 4.80 -4.59
N ASP A 81 -5.10 5.33 -4.24
CA ASP A 81 -5.29 6.17 -3.05
C ASP A 81 -4.94 5.40 -1.78
N ASN A 82 -5.37 4.14 -1.69
CA ASN A 82 -5.05 3.26 -0.58
C ASN A 82 -3.55 2.94 -0.49
N ASN A 83 -2.88 2.70 -1.64
CA ASN A 83 -1.44 2.48 -1.68
C ASN A 83 -0.66 3.72 -1.23
N MET A 84 -1.06 4.91 -1.71
CA MET A 84 -0.43 6.18 -1.33
C MET A 84 -0.60 6.47 0.15
N LYS A 85 -1.75 6.13 0.73
CA LYS A 85 -1.98 6.22 2.16
C LYS A 85 -1.07 5.28 2.95
N ALA A 86 -1.00 4.00 2.58
CA ALA A 86 -0.12 3.03 3.24
C ALA A 86 1.35 3.45 3.20
N LEU A 87 1.80 4.02 2.08
CA LEU A 87 3.15 4.57 1.93
C LEU A 87 3.37 5.81 2.81
N SER A 88 2.39 6.72 2.86
CA SER A 88 2.46 7.92 3.71
C SER A 88 2.55 7.56 5.18
N ASP A 89 1.70 6.64 5.65
CA ASP A 89 1.67 6.16 7.04
C ASP A 89 3.00 5.49 7.43
N ALA A 90 3.58 4.70 6.52
CA ALA A 90 4.88 4.08 6.72
C ALA A 90 6.00 5.14 6.78
N ARG A 91 5.98 6.13 5.90
CA ARG A 91 6.93 7.25 5.90
C ARG A 91 6.88 8.02 7.22
N GLU A 92 5.69 8.42 7.67
CA GLU A 92 5.53 9.12 8.94
C GLU A 92 6.05 8.31 10.12
N SER A 93 5.80 7.00 10.11
CA SER A 93 6.29 6.09 11.15
C SER A 93 7.82 6.00 11.17
N VAL A 94 8.45 5.98 10.00
CA VAL A 94 9.92 6.00 9.87
C VAL A 94 10.49 7.36 10.31
N GLU A 95 9.85 8.48 9.96
CA GLU A 95 10.28 9.82 10.39
C GLU A 95 10.20 9.96 11.91
N ARG A 96 9.12 9.48 12.55
CA ARG A 96 9.01 9.44 14.02
C ARG A 96 10.11 8.59 14.64
N LEU A 97 10.33 7.38 14.12
CA LEU A 97 11.38 6.50 14.61
C LEU A 97 12.77 7.14 14.52
N ALA A 98 13.05 7.87 13.43
CA ALA A 98 14.31 8.59 13.26
C ALA A 98 14.45 9.75 14.27
N ASN A 99 13.39 10.51 14.51
CA ASN A 99 13.37 11.59 15.50
C ASN A 99 13.55 11.04 16.92
N ASP A 100 12.84 9.98 17.29
CA ASP A 100 12.92 9.34 18.61
C ASP A 100 14.33 8.78 18.86
N ALA A 101 14.93 8.17 17.83
CA ALA A 101 16.32 7.71 17.91
C ALA A 101 17.28 8.90 18.08
N PHE A 102 17.09 9.99 17.33
CA PHE A 102 17.94 11.18 17.45
C PHE A 102 17.85 11.81 18.85
N ASP A 103 16.64 12.00 19.39
CA ASP A 103 16.41 12.52 20.74
C ASP A 103 17.03 11.62 21.83
N ALA A 104 17.03 10.30 21.64
CA ALA A 104 17.67 9.36 22.56
C ALA A 104 19.21 9.45 22.55
N PHE A 105 19.82 9.87 21.44
CA PHE A 105 21.28 10.00 21.30
C PHE A 105 21.80 11.45 21.49
N ALA A 106 20.94 12.46 21.41
CA ALA A 106 21.27 13.87 21.63
C ALA A 106 20.51 14.41 22.88
N PRO A 107 21.06 14.25 24.11
CA PRO A 107 20.40 14.77 25.30
C PRO A 107 20.28 16.29 25.23
N LYS A 108 19.08 16.81 25.52
CA LYS A 108 18.80 18.26 25.55
C LYS A 108 19.79 18.96 26.49
N SER A 109 20.42 20.02 25.98
CA SER A 109 21.39 20.87 26.70
C SER A 109 20.74 21.65 27.82
#